data_AF-A0A924V641-F1
#
_entry.id   AF-A0A924V641-F1
#
_cell.length_a   1.000
_cell.length_b   1.000
_cell.length_c   1.000
_cell.angle_alpha   90.00
_cell.angle_beta   90.00
_cell.angle_gamma   90.00
#
_symmetry.space_group_name_H-M   'P 1'
#
loop_
_entity.id
_entity.type
_entity.pdbx_description
1 polymer ?
#
loop_
_entity_poly.entity_id
_entity_poly.type
_entity_poly.pdbx_seq_one_letter_code
_entity_poly.pdbx_strand_id
1 'polypeptide(L)'
;MKKIALLTSKLDKQNISAHLYTLLAESKACAVAFDFDQTFNPEDFDALVIQGDLDQLKKMTSYDADGIFFEVQESLKTLILKFHQQSKPIGAIGLASIIVAQVLKKSKPLITLGETSDLIPQLSKLNIQHEACPSNDYIADRDCKLLSTPHSVSTGVRLMIKELVEMA
;
A
#
# COMPACT_ATOMS: atom_id res chain seq x y z
N MET A 1 8.48 -2.24 -20.55
CA MET A 1 8.19 -1.13 -19.59
C MET A 1 7.32 -1.74 -18.51
N LYS A 2 7.64 -1.55 -17.23
CA LYS A 2 6.85 -2.14 -16.14
C LYS A 2 5.50 -1.46 -16.03
N LYS A 3 4.43 -2.22 -15.83
CA LYS A 3 3.06 -1.73 -15.74
C LYS A 3 2.57 -1.86 -14.31
N ILE A 4 2.35 -0.74 -13.64
CA ILE A 4 2.02 -0.67 -12.22
C ILE A 4 0.55 -0.34 -12.04
N ALA A 5 -0.13 -1.16 -11.25
CA ALA A 5 -1.50 -0.91 -10.84
C ALA A 5 -1.48 0.12 -9.72
N LEU A 6 -2.20 1.23 -9.90
CA LEU A 6 -2.22 2.31 -8.92
C LEU A 6 -3.62 2.47 -8.32
N LEU A 7 -3.74 2.15 -7.04
CA LEU A 7 -4.96 2.37 -6.28
C LEU A 7 -4.83 3.65 -5.45
N THR A 8 -5.62 4.67 -5.83
CA THR A 8 -5.64 6.00 -5.18
C THR A 8 -7.08 6.48 -4.99
N SER A 9 -7.30 7.47 -4.12
CA SER A 9 -8.63 8.05 -3.90
C SER A 9 -9.04 8.96 -5.08
N LYS A 10 -10.33 8.91 -5.47
CA LYS A 10 -10.89 9.80 -6.51
C LYS A 10 -10.76 11.29 -6.17
N LEU A 11 -10.69 11.62 -4.87
CA LEU A 11 -10.58 12.99 -4.36
C LEU A 11 -9.14 13.53 -4.45
N ASP A 12 -8.15 12.64 -4.58
CA ASP A 12 -6.72 12.98 -4.59
C ASP A 12 -6.13 13.16 -6.01
N LYS A 13 -7.01 13.24 -7.01
CA LYS A 13 -6.65 13.46 -8.43
C LYS A 13 -5.95 14.79 -8.70
N GLN A 14 -5.98 15.73 -7.76
CA GLN A 14 -5.47 17.09 -8.01
C GLN A 14 -4.06 17.36 -7.51
N ASN A 15 -3.43 16.56 -6.63
CA ASN A 15 -2.04 16.82 -6.22
C ASN A 15 -1.17 15.59 -5.88
N ILE A 16 -1.67 14.59 -5.13
CA ILE A 16 -0.78 13.50 -4.65
C ILE A 16 -0.69 12.34 -5.64
N SER A 17 -1.81 11.97 -6.27
CA SER A 17 -1.79 10.98 -7.37
C SER A 17 -0.85 11.43 -8.50
N ALA A 18 -0.86 12.71 -8.86
CA ALA A 18 0.03 13.29 -9.86
C ALA A 18 1.51 13.06 -9.51
N HIS A 19 1.88 13.19 -8.23
CA HIS A 19 3.24 12.92 -7.78
C HIS A 19 3.63 11.44 -7.96
N LEU A 20 2.75 10.50 -7.59
CA LEU A 20 3.02 9.07 -7.83
C LEU A 20 3.17 8.74 -9.31
N TYR A 21 2.33 9.32 -10.18
CA TYR A 21 2.49 9.19 -11.64
C TYR A 21 3.86 9.68 -12.10
N THR A 22 4.30 10.85 -11.61
CA THR A 22 5.63 11.39 -11.93
C THR A 22 6.75 10.45 -11.47
N LEU A 23 6.71 9.98 -10.22
CA LEU A 23 7.73 9.07 -9.67
C LEU A 23 7.80 7.74 -10.44
N LEU A 24 6.65 7.18 -10.82
CA LEU A 24 6.57 5.96 -11.62
C LEU A 24 7.12 6.19 -13.02
N ALA A 25 6.80 7.32 -13.66
CA ALA A 25 7.33 7.68 -14.98
C ALA A 25 8.86 7.91 -14.94
N GLU A 26 9.37 8.61 -13.93
CA GLU A 26 10.81 8.80 -13.68
C GLU A 26 11.53 7.46 -13.49
N SER A 27 10.84 6.47 -12.91
CA SER A 27 11.33 5.11 -12.72
C SER A 27 11.11 4.20 -13.96
N LYS A 28 10.71 4.76 -15.11
CA LYS A 28 10.43 4.02 -16.36
C LYS A 28 9.30 2.99 -16.27
N ALA A 29 8.30 3.29 -15.44
CA ALA A 29 7.10 2.49 -15.30
C ALA A 29 5.85 3.26 -15.76
N CYS A 30 4.89 2.54 -16.32
CA CYS A 30 3.58 3.08 -16.67
C CYS A 30 2.59 2.75 -15.56
N ALA A 31 1.92 3.76 -15.03
CA ALA A 31 0.90 3.58 -14.01
C ALA A 31 -0.50 3.56 -14.63
N VAL A 32 -1.33 2.62 -14.22
CA VAL A 32 -2.76 2.62 -14.56
C VAL A 32 -3.54 2.73 -13.27
N ALA A 33 -4.20 3.86 -13.05
CA ALA A 33 -5.19 3.94 -11.98
C ALA A 33 -6.42 3.12 -12.34
N PHE A 34 -6.95 2.44 -11.34
CA PHE A 34 -8.22 1.73 -11.44
C PHE A 34 -9.10 2.08 -10.25
N ASP A 35 -10.39 1.86 -10.45
CA ASP A 35 -11.41 1.91 -9.41
C ASP A 35 -11.95 0.50 -9.21
N PHE A 36 -12.46 0.20 -8.01
CA PHE A 36 -12.87 -1.16 -7.63
C PHE A 36 -14.08 -1.67 -8.42
N ASP A 37 -14.88 -0.76 -8.96
CA ASP A 37 -16.07 -1.10 -9.73
C ASP A 37 -15.75 -1.50 -11.19
N GLN A 38 -14.48 -1.46 -11.59
CA GLN A 38 -14.04 -1.83 -12.93
C GLN A 38 -13.41 -3.22 -12.97
N THR A 39 -13.64 -3.94 -14.07
CA THR A 39 -12.98 -5.21 -14.35
C THR A 39 -11.47 -4.99 -14.40
N PHE A 40 -10.77 -5.47 -13.37
CA PHE A 40 -9.32 -5.33 -13.21
C PHE A 40 -8.66 -6.71 -13.20
N ASN A 41 -7.73 -6.96 -14.12
CA ASN A 41 -6.97 -8.22 -14.16
C ASN A 41 -5.53 -8.01 -13.65
N PRO A 42 -5.17 -8.56 -12.45
CA PRO A 42 -3.81 -8.45 -11.91
C PRO A 42 -2.72 -9.05 -12.79
N GLU A 43 -3.06 -9.93 -13.73
CA GLU A 43 -2.10 -10.50 -14.68
C GLU A 43 -1.53 -9.45 -15.63
N ASP A 44 -2.26 -8.36 -15.89
CA ASP A 44 -1.86 -7.29 -16.80
C ASP A 44 -0.85 -6.30 -16.19
N PHE A 45 -0.37 -6.57 -14.96
CA PHE A 45 0.43 -5.66 -14.14
C PHE A 45 1.60 -6.38 -13.49
N ASP A 46 2.71 -5.68 -13.31
CA ASP A 46 3.92 -6.19 -12.69
C ASP A 46 3.96 -5.92 -11.18
N ALA A 47 3.31 -4.85 -10.70
CA ALA A 47 3.22 -4.51 -9.27
C ALA A 47 1.94 -3.74 -8.93
N LEU A 48 1.68 -3.61 -7.63
CA LEU A 48 0.56 -2.84 -7.06
C LEU A 48 1.09 -1.74 -6.14
N VAL A 49 0.55 -0.53 -6.28
CA VAL A 49 0.72 0.57 -5.32
C VAL A 49 -0.63 0.93 -4.74
N ILE A 50 -0.73 0.99 -3.42
CA ILE A 50 -1.92 1.42 -2.69
C ILE A 50 -1.57 2.64 -1.85
N GLN A 51 -2.26 3.73 -2.13
CA GLN A 51 -2.26 4.92 -1.30
C GLN A 51 -3.71 5.26 -0.95
N GLY A 52 -4.00 5.36 0.36
CA GLY A 52 -5.33 5.70 0.84
C GLY A 52 -5.28 6.67 2.00
N ASP A 53 -6.16 7.65 1.96
CA ASP A 53 -6.51 8.48 3.12
C ASP A 53 -7.50 7.73 4.03
N LEU A 54 -7.64 8.20 5.27
CA LEU A 54 -8.50 7.54 6.27
C LEU A 54 -9.94 7.38 5.76
N ASP A 55 -10.47 8.33 4.99
CA ASP A 55 -11.86 8.32 4.53
C ASP A 55 -12.10 7.30 3.40
N GLN A 56 -11.13 7.11 2.51
CA GLN A 56 -11.15 6.05 1.52
C GLN A 56 -11.03 4.69 2.20
N LEU A 57 -10.09 4.56 3.14
CA LEU A 57 -9.90 3.31 3.85
C LEU A 57 -11.12 2.93 4.69
N LYS A 58 -11.81 3.90 5.31
CA LYS A 58 -13.10 3.69 5.99
C LYS A 58 -14.19 3.10 5.11
N LYS A 59 -14.22 3.44 3.82
CA LYS A 59 -15.17 2.84 2.86
C LYS A 59 -14.78 1.40 2.51
N MET A 60 -13.51 1.08 2.65
CA MET A 60 -12.90 -0.19 2.25
C MET A 60 -12.71 -1.16 3.41
N THR A 61 -12.96 -0.70 4.63
CA THR A 61 -12.83 -1.50 5.85
C THR A 61 -13.93 -1.23 6.85
N SER A 62 -14.43 -2.27 7.50
CA SER A 62 -15.25 -2.11 8.70
C SER A 62 -14.37 -1.87 9.94
N TYR A 63 -14.96 -1.31 10.98
CA TYR A 63 -14.31 -1.10 12.27
C TYR A 63 -15.04 -1.88 13.34
N ASP A 64 -14.30 -2.41 14.31
CA ASP A 64 -14.90 -3.02 15.50
C ASP A 64 -15.35 -1.94 16.50
N ALA A 65 -15.92 -2.38 17.62
CA ALA A 65 -16.41 -1.49 18.67
C ALA A 65 -15.31 -0.61 19.30
N ASP A 66 -14.04 -1.00 19.17
CA ASP A 66 -12.87 -0.25 19.64
C ASP A 66 -12.31 0.70 18.57
N GLY A 67 -12.95 0.77 17.40
CA GLY A 67 -12.52 1.60 16.28
C GLY A 67 -11.30 1.05 15.55
N ILE A 68 -10.98 -0.23 15.70
CA ILE A 68 -9.85 -0.89 15.05
C ILE A 68 -10.32 -1.44 13.69
N PHE A 69 -9.45 -1.35 12.67
CA PHE A 69 -9.67 -1.95 11.36
C PHE A 69 -10.00 -3.45 11.48
N PHE A 70 -11.25 -3.82 11.15
CA PHE A 70 -11.82 -5.12 11.48
C PHE A 70 -11.89 -6.04 10.25
N GLU A 71 -12.61 -5.64 9.20
CA GLU A 71 -12.68 -6.40 7.95
C GLU A 71 -12.30 -5.54 6.76
N VAL A 72 -11.64 -6.13 5.77
CA VAL A 72 -11.31 -5.51 4.49
C VAL A 72 -12.31 -6.00 3.44
N GLN A 73 -12.83 -5.10 2.60
CA GLN A 73 -13.74 -5.49 1.52
C GLN A 73 -13.14 -6.60 0.63
N GLU A 74 -13.96 -7.58 0.27
CA GLU A 74 -13.50 -8.81 -0.37
C GLU A 74 -12.86 -8.56 -1.75
N SER A 75 -13.29 -7.53 -2.47
CA SER A 75 -12.68 -7.13 -3.75
C SER A 75 -11.23 -6.68 -3.58
N LEU A 76 -10.95 -5.80 -2.62
CA LEU A 76 -9.59 -5.33 -2.30
C LEU A 76 -8.73 -6.47 -1.77
N LYS A 77 -9.28 -7.29 -0.87
CA LYS A 77 -8.59 -8.45 -0.31
C LYS A 77 -8.19 -9.43 -1.42
N THR A 78 -9.12 -9.76 -2.32
CA THR A 78 -8.85 -10.63 -3.48
C THR A 78 -7.75 -10.05 -4.36
N LEU A 79 -7.80 -8.75 -4.62
CA LEU A 79 -6.78 -8.05 -5.39
C LEU A 79 -5.38 -8.19 -4.77
N ILE A 80 -5.23 -7.80 -3.50
CA ILE A 80 -3.96 -7.88 -2.77
C ILE A 80 -3.44 -9.32 -2.76
N LEU A 81 -4.30 -10.29 -2.47
CA LEU A 81 -3.93 -11.71 -2.45
C LEU A 81 -3.45 -12.19 -3.82
N LYS A 82 -4.07 -11.76 -4.93
CA LYS A 82 -3.62 -12.13 -6.28
C LYS A 82 -2.22 -11.61 -6.59
N PHE A 83 -1.90 -10.36 -6.25
CA PHE A 83 -0.54 -9.83 -6.42
C PHE A 83 0.47 -10.61 -5.57
N HIS A 84 0.17 -10.81 -4.29
CA HIS A 84 1.04 -11.55 -3.37
C HIS A 84 1.26 -13.01 -3.83
N GLN A 85 0.20 -13.73 -4.22
CA GLN A 85 0.29 -15.11 -4.70
C GLN A 85 1.14 -15.24 -5.98
N GLN A 86 1.13 -14.22 -6.83
CA GLN A 86 1.98 -14.14 -8.02
C GLN A 86 3.40 -13.64 -7.72
N SER A 87 3.75 -13.45 -6.45
CA SER A 87 5.03 -12.88 -6.02
C SER A 87 5.33 -11.53 -6.69
N LYS A 88 4.29 -10.73 -6.94
CA LYS A 88 4.41 -9.37 -7.48
C LYS A 88 4.49 -8.38 -6.31
N PRO A 89 5.41 -7.41 -6.34
CA PRO A 89 5.61 -6.54 -5.20
C PRO A 89 4.43 -5.59 -4.99
N ILE A 90 4.19 -5.25 -3.74
CA ILE A 90 3.11 -4.37 -3.30
C ILE A 90 3.73 -3.20 -2.54
N GLY A 91 3.45 -1.97 -2.96
CA GLY A 91 3.80 -0.75 -2.26
C GLY A 91 2.60 -0.20 -1.51
N ALA A 92 2.74 0.08 -0.22
CA ALA A 92 1.68 0.60 0.63
C ALA A 92 2.11 1.90 1.32
N ILE A 93 1.31 2.95 1.17
CA ILE A 93 1.67 4.29 1.68
C ILE A 93 0.72 4.68 2.81
N GLY A 94 1.30 5.02 3.97
CA GLY A 94 0.57 5.46 5.14
C GLY A 94 -0.37 4.39 5.70
N LEU A 95 -1.65 4.72 5.88
CA LEU A 95 -2.63 3.82 6.46
C LEU A 95 -2.91 2.59 5.59
N ALA A 96 -2.63 2.66 4.28
CA ALA A 96 -2.76 1.50 3.39
C ALA A 96 -1.86 0.33 3.84
N SER A 97 -0.75 0.61 4.52
CA SER A 97 0.14 -0.41 5.08
C SER A 97 -0.57 -1.33 6.07
N ILE A 98 -1.48 -0.80 6.89
CA ILE A 98 -2.26 -1.59 7.86
C ILE A 98 -3.17 -2.57 7.13
N ILE A 99 -3.83 -2.12 6.05
CA ILE A 99 -4.77 -2.93 5.28
C ILE A 99 -4.05 -4.09 4.59
N VAL A 100 -2.94 -3.78 3.92
CA VAL A 100 -2.15 -4.82 3.25
C VAL A 100 -1.62 -5.82 4.28
N ALA A 101 -1.15 -5.34 5.43
CA ALA A 101 -0.71 -6.20 6.52
C ALA A 101 -1.83 -7.08 7.08
N GLN A 102 -3.05 -6.55 7.22
CA GLN A 102 -4.21 -7.30 7.69
C GLN A 102 -4.61 -8.40 6.70
N VAL A 103 -4.59 -8.11 5.38
CA VAL A 103 -4.89 -9.10 4.33
C VAL A 103 -3.83 -10.20 4.29
N LEU A 104 -2.56 -9.82 4.44
CA LEU A 104 -1.41 -10.73 4.39
C LEU A 104 -1.02 -11.29 5.76
N LYS A 105 -1.83 -11.09 6.81
CA LYS A 105 -1.50 -11.39 8.21
C LYS A 105 -0.93 -12.79 8.47
N LYS A 106 -1.35 -13.79 7.68
CA LYS A 106 -0.82 -15.17 7.76
C LYS A 106 0.68 -15.26 7.41
N SER A 107 1.15 -14.39 6.52
CA SER A 107 2.57 -14.26 6.14
C SER A 107 3.39 -13.45 7.16
N LYS A 108 2.75 -12.87 8.19
CA LYS A 108 3.37 -12.01 9.21
C LYS A 108 4.18 -10.84 8.61
N PRO A 109 3.54 -9.98 7.81
CA PRO A 109 4.23 -8.91 7.12
C PRO A 109 4.79 -7.87 8.10
N LEU A 110 5.99 -7.37 7.79
CA LEU A 110 6.59 -6.22 8.44
C LEU A 110 6.22 -4.94 7.69
N ILE A 111 5.69 -3.94 8.41
CA ILE A 111 5.34 -2.63 7.85
C ILE A 111 5.89 -1.49 8.69
N THR A 112 5.83 -0.27 8.15
CA THR A 112 6.00 0.95 8.93
C THR A 112 4.80 1.90 8.78
N LEU A 113 4.47 2.59 9.86
CA LEU A 113 3.61 3.78 9.89
C LEU A 113 4.38 5.05 10.28
N GLY A 114 5.71 4.94 10.40
CA GLY A 114 6.58 6.00 10.89
C GLY A 114 7.05 5.77 12.32
N GLU A 115 7.64 6.78 12.92
CA GLU A 115 8.17 6.71 14.29
C GLU A 115 7.11 7.08 15.35
N THR A 116 6.18 7.97 15.00
CA THR A 116 5.29 8.63 15.97
C THR A 116 3.80 8.49 15.64
N SER A 117 3.39 7.43 14.93
CA SER A 117 1.97 7.23 14.62
C SER A 117 1.19 6.75 15.84
N ASP A 118 0.09 7.44 16.16
CA ASP A 118 -0.82 7.07 17.26
C ASP A 118 -1.52 5.71 17.06
N LEU A 119 -1.40 5.12 15.86
CA LEU A 119 -1.95 3.79 15.55
C LEU A 119 -0.98 2.65 15.84
N ILE A 120 0.31 2.93 16.11
CA ILE A 120 1.31 1.90 16.44
C ILE A 120 0.84 0.98 17.59
N PRO A 121 0.28 1.49 18.71
CA PRO A 121 -0.22 0.64 19.79
C PRO A 121 -1.35 -0.31 19.36
N GLN A 122 -2.11 0.04 18.33
CA GLN A 122 -3.20 -0.79 17.81
C GLN A 122 -2.68 -1.96 16.95
N LEU A 123 -1.49 -1.83 16.33
CA LEU A 123 -0.90 -2.89 15.50
C LEU A 123 -0.63 -4.18 16.30
N SER A 124 -0.23 -4.04 17.57
CA SER A 124 -0.07 -5.17 18.47
C SER A 124 -1.38 -5.93 18.70
N LYS A 125 -2.51 -5.23 18.83
CA LYS A 125 -3.84 -5.86 18.94
C LYS A 125 -4.22 -6.60 17.65
N LEU A 126 -3.77 -6.08 16.52
CA LEU A 126 -3.95 -6.68 15.20
C LEU A 126 -2.94 -7.80 14.90
N ASN A 127 -1.97 -8.09 15.79
CA ASN A 127 -0.85 -9.00 15.52
C ASN A 127 -0.10 -8.65 14.22
N ILE A 128 0.06 -7.35 13.94
CA ILE A 128 0.82 -6.82 12.81
C ILE A 128 2.20 -6.38 13.32
N GLN A 129 3.25 -6.73 12.58
CA GLN A 129 4.62 -6.33 12.93
C GLN A 129 4.90 -4.91 12.40
N HIS A 130 5.59 -4.12 13.21
CA HIS A 130 5.92 -2.74 12.90
C HIS A 130 7.39 -2.44 13.16
N GLU A 131 8.02 -1.75 12.22
CA GLU A 131 9.34 -1.15 12.38
C GLU A 131 9.25 0.37 12.27
N ALA A 132 9.90 1.08 13.21
CA ALA A 132 9.99 2.53 13.15
C ALA A 132 10.86 2.94 11.96
N CYS A 133 10.34 3.83 11.13
CA CYS A 133 11.02 4.30 9.92
C CYS A 133 10.83 5.81 9.78
N PRO A 134 11.89 6.60 9.54
CA PRO A 134 11.75 8.03 9.34
C PRO A 134 10.98 8.32 8.04
N SER A 135 10.35 9.49 7.95
CA SER A 135 9.48 9.84 6.81
C SER A 135 10.20 9.98 5.47
N ASN A 136 11.53 10.09 5.48
CA ASN A 136 12.37 10.15 4.29
C ASN A 136 12.93 8.79 3.86
N ASP A 137 12.46 7.69 4.45
CA ASP A 137 12.87 6.32 4.14
C ASP A 137 11.64 5.39 4.02
N TYR A 138 11.89 4.10 3.78
CA TYR A 138 10.87 3.06 3.65
C TYR A 138 11.33 1.74 4.27
N ILE A 139 10.38 0.85 4.56
CA ILE A 139 10.64 -0.54 4.96
C ILE A 139 10.29 -1.48 3.81
N ALA A 140 11.14 -2.46 3.55
CA ALA A 140 10.90 -3.55 2.61
C ALA A 140 10.91 -4.91 3.32
N ASP A 141 9.74 -5.51 3.45
CA ASP A 141 9.59 -6.92 3.76
C ASP A 141 9.78 -7.73 2.46
N ARG A 142 10.98 -8.30 2.31
CA ARG A 142 11.35 -9.06 1.11
C ARG A 142 10.66 -10.43 1.04
N ASP A 143 10.28 -11.01 2.17
CA ASP A 143 9.60 -12.30 2.22
C ASP A 143 8.16 -12.17 1.71
N CYS A 144 7.47 -11.09 2.12
CA CYS A 144 6.13 -10.77 1.64
C CYS A 144 6.11 -9.95 0.34
N LYS A 145 7.29 -9.52 -0.15
CA LYS A 145 7.45 -8.51 -1.22
C LYS A 145 6.58 -7.26 -1.00
N LEU A 146 6.55 -6.79 0.24
CA LEU A 146 5.78 -5.65 0.68
C LEU A 146 6.72 -4.50 1.02
N LEU A 147 6.53 -3.36 0.36
CA LEU A 147 7.21 -2.13 0.69
C LEU A 147 6.22 -1.17 1.35
N SER A 148 6.65 -0.48 2.39
CA SER A 148 5.82 0.48 3.09
C SER A 148 6.59 1.74 3.47
N THR A 149 5.89 2.89 3.45
CA THR A 149 6.45 4.18 3.83
C THR A 149 5.39 5.00 4.58
N PRO A 150 5.77 5.89 5.51
CA PRO A 150 4.85 6.83 6.13
C PRO A 150 4.24 7.80 5.09
N HIS A 151 3.07 8.36 5.38
CA HIS A 151 2.30 9.19 4.43
C HIS A 151 2.94 10.57 4.11
N SER A 152 3.87 11.06 4.93
CA SER A 152 4.10 12.52 5.03
C SER A 152 5.13 13.16 4.09
N VAL A 153 5.99 12.43 3.35
CA VAL A 153 7.08 13.07 2.57
C VAL A 153 7.42 12.36 1.25
N SER A 154 7.75 13.16 0.22
CA SER A 154 8.08 12.73 -1.15
C SER A 154 9.34 11.87 -1.30
N THR A 155 10.30 11.94 -0.36
CA THR A 155 11.56 11.18 -0.47
C THR A 155 11.39 9.69 -0.16
N GLY A 156 10.76 9.33 0.97
CA GLY A 156 10.52 7.92 1.30
C GLY A 156 9.67 7.22 0.24
N VAL A 157 8.60 7.90 -0.21
CA VAL A 157 7.76 7.44 -1.33
C VAL A 157 8.57 7.27 -2.61
N ARG A 158 9.44 8.22 -2.97
CA ARG A 158 10.32 8.11 -4.14
C ARG A 158 11.24 6.90 -4.08
N LEU A 159 11.89 6.67 -2.93
CA LEU A 159 12.79 5.54 -2.74
C LEU A 159 12.03 4.21 -2.83
N MET A 160 10.89 4.13 -2.15
CA MET A 160 9.99 2.98 -2.20
C MET A 160 9.53 2.66 -3.63
N ILE A 161 9.10 3.67 -4.40
CA ILE A 161 8.63 3.48 -5.78
C ILE A 161 9.77 2.99 -6.68
N LYS A 162 10.99 3.51 -6.50
CA LYS A 162 12.15 3.04 -7.27
C LYS A 162 12.42 1.56 -7.01
N GLU A 163 12.50 1.15 -5.74
CA GLU A 163 12.70 -0.25 -5.36
C GLU A 163 11.55 -1.14 -5.86
N LEU A 164 10.29 -0.70 -5.71
CA LEU A 164 9.12 -1.43 -6.20
C LEU A 164 9.24 -1.72 -7.70
N VAL A 165 9.65 -0.74 -8.51
CA VAL A 165 9.80 -0.92 -9.96
C VAL A 165 10.97 -1.84 -10.30
N GLU A 166 12.04 -1.86 -9.49
CA GLU A 166 13.15 -2.81 -9.63
C GLU A 166 12.75 -4.25 -9.25
N MET A 167 11.85 -4.41 -8.27
CA MET A 167 11.31 -5.70 -7.83
C MET A 167 10.21 -6.26 -8.75
N ALA A 168 9.52 -5.40 -9.49
CA ALA A 168 8.45 -5.72 -10.43
C ALA A 168 9.03 -6.39 -11.68
#